data_AF-A0AAP2PD65-F1
#
_entry.id   AF-A0AAP2PD65-F1
#
_cell.length_a   1.000
_cell.length_b   1.000
_cell.length_c   1.000
_cell.angle_alpha   90.00
_cell.angle_beta   90.00
_cell.angle_gamma   90.00
#
_symmetry.space_group_name_H-M   'P 1'
#
loop_
_entity.id
_entity.type
_entity.pdbx_description
1 polymer ?
#
loop_
_entity_poly.entity_id
_entity_poly.type
_entity_poly.pdbx_seq_one_letter_code
_entity_poly.pdbx_strand_id
1 'polypeptide(L)'
;MRGAVRHHVAGRRLIPENSAAMTCHSPGATGMSIKKVDVMIFVALCSFIFINSFFIHRVSFVDSVAFFLVCTSSAAVIFLYRQKGATLLKLFFLFSFLFFGFVPPLELYYGEVYWGGRPFSAGDYGYAALLVLFFNVVVFVSYLLTSRSGYLSSETDARLPEQDRVRLEFIQVLLLVGVSAMACLLILYMNDFNVYSLVFRGGELVQRKSLDSVSSSLLYGFFIRFIPISTAIVMLFMVRGMWFLKALLLVIGVVSAFPTGLARLSVPTYYFPLLFFFFPRLLKNNRVPLLVSLGIVFVFPFLEGFRRYSSESGLSYSLDYKFLLAGHFDAFQNFTRIITDDFVSYGYQLLGVVFFYVPRSFWSSKPVGTGHALAEQENYNLANISATWYAEGWANFGFLGALLFSVLIGVVMAKLDRKYWLGHSRPFFRIMYLVLLGYVFFLLRGDLMSGMAFLIGTMMAIAVPYLIISRVRLHRFL
;
A
#
# COMPACT_ATOMS: atom_id res chain seq x y z
N MET A 1 41.21 73.23 -29.39
CA MET A 1 42.67 73.04 -29.54
C MET A 1 42.97 71.63 -29.04
N ARG A 2 43.00 70.58 -29.88
CA ARG A 2 44.11 70.11 -30.75
C ARG A 2 45.47 69.96 -30.03
N GLY A 3 46.00 68.74 -30.08
CA GLY A 3 47.34 68.29 -29.68
C GLY A 3 47.22 66.96 -28.90
N ALA A 4 47.20 65.75 -29.46
CA ALA A 4 47.96 65.08 -30.53
C ALA A 4 49.46 64.95 -30.22
N VAL A 5 49.91 63.69 -29.99
CA VAL A 5 51.09 62.96 -30.56
C VAL A 5 51.28 61.67 -29.71
N ARG A 6 50.96 60.44 -30.20
CA ARG A 6 51.77 59.49 -31.04
C ARG A 6 53.00 58.93 -30.27
N HIS A 7 53.39 57.64 -30.20
CA HIS A 7 53.35 56.43 -31.05
C HIS A 7 53.58 55.19 -30.13
N HIS A 8 52.86 54.06 -30.24
CA HIS A 8 53.08 52.83 -31.05
C HIS A 8 54.07 51.75 -30.51
N VAL A 9 53.47 50.64 -30.01
CA VAL A 9 53.70 49.21 -30.35
C VAL A 9 54.76 48.35 -29.62
N ALA A 10 54.22 47.26 -29.04
CA ALA A 10 54.70 45.89 -28.82
C ALA A 10 55.72 45.57 -27.70
N GLY A 11 55.27 44.75 -26.73
CA GLY A 11 56.16 43.94 -25.91
C GLY A 11 55.56 43.38 -24.61
N ARG A 12 54.98 42.18 -24.69
CA ARG A 12 54.92 41.11 -23.65
C ARG A 12 54.48 41.41 -22.19
N ARG A 13 53.52 40.56 -21.76
CA ARG A 13 53.31 39.97 -20.41
C ARG A 13 52.75 40.86 -19.30
N LEU A 14 51.47 40.63 -18.95
CA LEU A 14 50.98 40.06 -17.68
C LEU A 14 49.49 40.41 -17.54
N ILE A 15 48.63 39.40 -17.61
CA ILE A 15 47.20 39.48 -17.31
C ILE A 15 47.06 39.27 -15.80
N PRO A 16 46.43 40.16 -15.02
CA PRO A 16 45.88 39.80 -13.73
C PRO A 16 44.45 39.28 -13.92
N GLU A 17 44.26 38.06 -13.44
CA GLU A 17 43.00 37.35 -13.29
C GLU A 17 42.01 38.16 -12.44
N ASN A 18 40.78 38.33 -12.94
CA ASN A 18 39.54 38.04 -12.23
C ASN A 18 38.34 38.47 -13.09
N SER A 19 38.06 37.69 -14.13
CA SER A 19 36.71 37.58 -14.66
C SER A 19 36.01 36.44 -13.92
N ALA A 20 35.05 36.79 -13.07
CA ALA A 20 34.12 35.84 -12.47
C ALA A 20 33.28 35.24 -13.60
N ALA A 21 33.80 34.17 -14.20
CA ALA A 21 33.09 33.35 -15.15
C ALA A 21 31.92 32.68 -14.43
N MET A 22 30.73 33.00 -14.90
CA MET A 22 29.48 32.29 -14.66
C MET A 22 29.65 30.85 -15.16
N THR A 23 30.22 29.98 -14.33
CA THR A 23 30.29 28.54 -14.61
C THR A 23 28.90 27.96 -14.40
N CYS A 24 28.25 27.61 -15.51
CA CYS A 24 27.16 26.65 -15.53
C CYS A 24 27.55 25.40 -14.74
N HIS A 25 27.07 25.30 -13.50
CA HIS A 25 27.03 24.02 -12.80
C HIS A 25 26.08 23.11 -13.57
N SER A 26 26.65 22.31 -14.48
CA SER A 26 26.06 21.02 -14.79
C SER A 26 25.90 20.28 -13.46
N PRO A 27 24.72 19.77 -13.10
CA PRO A 27 24.59 18.89 -11.96
C PRO A 27 25.32 17.60 -12.34
N GLY A 28 26.60 17.55 -11.99
CA GLY A 28 27.44 16.38 -12.14
C GLY A 28 26.72 15.19 -11.54
N ALA A 29 26.57 14.15 -12.37
CA ALA A 29 26.18 12.82 -11.98
C ALA A 29 27.24 12.26 -11.01
N THR A 30 27.19 12.70 -9.76
CA THR A 30 27.88 12.04 -8.65
C THR A 30 27.16 10.71 -8.45
N GLY A 31 27.73 9.66 -9.04
CA GLY A 31 27.23 8.31 -8.94
C GLY A 31 27.15 7.90 -7.47
N MET A 32 25.95 7.88 -6.92
CA MET A 32 25.73 7.35 -5.57
C MET A 32 26.11 5.88 -5.51
N SER A 33 27.04 5.54 -4.61
CA SER A 33 27.34 4.16 -4.28
C SER A 33 26.12 3.50 -3.63
N ILE A 34 25.78 2.29 -4.07
CA ILE A 34 24.86 1.42 -3.33
C ILE A 34 25.45 1.25 -1.93
N LYS A 35 24.62 1.37 -0.88
CA LYS A 35 25.13 1.17 0.48
C LYS A 35 25.59 -0.27 0.59
N LYS A 36 26.80 -0.49 1.10
CA LYS A 36 27.35 -1.83 1.34
C LYS A 36 26.37 -2.70 2.15
N VAL A 37 25.66 -2.09 3.12
CA VAL A 37 24.63 -2.77 3.92
C VAL A 37 23.48 -3.32 3.06
N ASP A 38 22.97 -2.56 2.10
CA ASP A 38 21.87 -3.02 1.22
C ASP A 38 22.33 -4.19 0.34
N VAL A 39 23.58 -4.16 -0.14
CA VAL A 39 24.18 -5.28 -0.91
C VAL A 39 24.37 -6.51 -0.03
N MET A 40 24.88 -6.34 1.20
CA MET A 40 25.05 -7.45 2.14
C MET A 40 23.72 -8.11 2.50
N ILE A 41 22.67 -7.32 2.76
CA ILE A 41 21.33 -7.85 3.02
C ILE A 41 20.81 -8.60 1.80
N PHE A 42 20.96 -8.03 0.59
CA PHE A 42 20.56 -8.69 -0.64
C PHE A 42 21.28 -10.04 -0.83
N VAL A 43 22.61 -10.08 -0.68
CA VAL A 43 23.40 -11.31 -0.83
C VAL A 43 22.98 -12.35 0.21
N ALA A 44 22.88 -11.96 1.49
CA ALA A 44 22.46 -12.87 2.56
C ALA A 44 21.06 -13.44 2.33
N LEU A 45 20.12 -12.59 1.88
CA LEU A 45 18.75 -13.01 1.57
C LEU A 45 18.73 -13.99 0.38
N CYS A 46 19.44 -13.67 -0.71
CA CYS A 46 19.57 -14.55 -1.87
C CYS A 46 20.20 -15.90 -1.51
N SER A 47 21.25 -15.91 -0.67
CA SER A 47 21.85 -17.16 -0.17
C SER A 47 20.86 -17.97 0.66
N PHE A 48 20.10 -17.34 1.54
CA PHE A 48 19.08 -18.01 2.33
C PHE A 48 17.98 -18.63 1.44
N ILE A 49 17.47 -17.87 0.46
CA ILE A 49 16.46 -18.36 -0.47
C ILE A 49 17.02 -19.50 -1.32
N PHE A 50 18.25 -19.39 -1.80
CA PHE A 50 18.89 -20.46 -2.56
C PHE A 50 18.95 -21.76 -1.75
N ILE A 51 19.39 -21.68 -0.49
CA ILE A 51 19.43 -22.85 0.40
C ILE A 51 18.01 -23.40 0.58
N ASN A 52 17.03 -22.56 0.85
CA ASN A 52 15.64 -22.98 1.06
C ASN A 52 15.06 -23.65 -0.20
N SER A 53 15.18 -23.02 -1.37
CA SER A 53 14.59 -23.51 -2.62
C SER A 53 15.22 -24.81 -3.14
N PHE A 54 16.53 -25.02 -2.95
CA PHE A 54 17.25 -26.14 -3.56
C PHE A 54 17.60 -27.29 -2.60
N PHE A 55 17.53 -27.10 -1.28
CA PHE A 55 17.70 -28.19 -0.31
C PHE A 55 16.38 -28.78 0.19
N ILE A 56 15.24 -28.25 -0.27
CA ILE A 56 13.94 -28.86 -0.03
C ILE A 56 13.71 -30.01 -1.03
N HIS A 57 13.98 -31.25 -0.60
CA HIS A 57 13.88 -32.47 -1.42
C HIS A 57 12.46 -32.88 -1.88
N ARG A 58 11.44 -32.01 -1.74
CA ARG A 58 10.04 -32.31 -2.10
C ARG A 58 9.44 -31.42 -3.20
N VAL A 59 10.16 -30.40 -3.66
CA VAL A 59 9.69 -29.47 -4.71
C VAL A 59 10.41 -29.80 -6.02
N SER A 60 9.71 -29.69 -7.15
CA SER A 60 10.33 -29.95 -8.45
C SER A 60 11.42 -28.90 -8.73
N PHE A 61 12.47 -29.30 -9.46
CA PHE A 61 13.58 -28.40 -9.77
C PHE A 61 13.10 -27.14 -10.52
N VAL A 62 12.12 -27.28 -11.43
CA VAL A 62 11.57 -26.17 -12.21
C VAL A 62 10.83 -25.18 -11.32
N ASP A 63 9.99 -25.68 -10.41
CA ASP A 63 9.26 -24.82 -9.47
C ASP A 63 10.24 -24.07 -8.56
N SER A 64 11.24 -24.76 -8.02
CA SER A 64 12.29 -24.15 -7.18
C SER A 64 13.04 -23.03 -7.90
N VAL A 65 13.42 -23.24 -9.17
CA VAL A 65 14.08 -22.21 -9.99
C VAL A 65 13.14 -21.02 -10.23
N ALA A 66 11.88 -21.27 -10.58
CA ALA A 66 10.92 -20.18 -10.84
C ALA A 66 10.69 -19.31 -9.61
N PHE A 67 10.44 -19.91 -8.44
CA PHE A 67 10.27 -19.18 -7.19
C PHE A 67 11.56 -18.45 -6.75
N PHE A 68 12.73 -19.08 -6.92
CA PHE A 68 14.01 -18.43 -6.67
C PHE A 68 14.17 -17.18 -7.53
N LEU A 69 13.83 -17.23 -8.81
CA LEU A 69 13.88 -16.06 -9.72
C LEU A 69 12.89 -14.96 -9.30
N VAL A 70 11.67 -15.32 -8.88
CA VAL A 70 10.69 -14.35 -8.36
C VAL A 70 11.21 -13.66 -7.10
N CYS A 71 11.74 -14.41 -6.13
CA CYS A 71 12.28 -13.83 -4.90
C CYS A 71 13.52 -12.96 -5.17
N THR A 72 14.47 -13.45 -5.96
CA THR A 72 15.73 -12.72 -6.23
C THR A 72 15.50 -11.45 -7.04
N SER A 73 14.67 -11.49 -8.08
CA SER A 73 14.30 -10.29 -8.84
C SER A 73 13.58 -9.26 -7.96
N SER A 74 12.69 -9.71 -7.08
CA SER A 74 11.99 -8.83 -6.14
C SER A 74 12.93 -8.22 -5.10
N ALA A 75 13.83 -9.01 -4.52
CA ALA A 75 14.86 -8.53 -3.60
C ALA A 75 15.80 -7.52 -4.27
N ALA A 76 16.16 -7.74 -5.55
CA ALA A 76 16.99 -6.82 -6.31
C ALA A 76 16.31 -5.45 -6.46
N VAL A 77 15.01 -5.40 -6.75
CA VAL A 77 14.27 -4.13 -6.83
C VAL A 77 14.15 -3.46 -5.47
N ILE A 78 13.98 -4.20 -4.37
CA ILE A 78 13.86 -3.61 -3.03
C ILE A 78 15.18 -2.97 -2.58
N PHE A 79 16.30 -3.68 -2.74
CA PHE A 79 17.59 -3.29 -2.14
C PHE A 79 18.57 -2.62 -3.10
N LEU A 80 18.59 -3.01 -4.37
CA LEU A 80 19.58 -2.52 -5.35
C LEU A 80 19.04 -1.37 -6.20
N TYR A 81 17.73 -1.29 -6.41
CA TYR A 81 17.15 -0.20 -7.21
C TYR A 81 17.21 1.15 -6.48
N ARG A 82 17.80 2.13 -7.15
CA ARG A 82 18.21 3.41 -6.56
C ARG A 82 17.04 4.38 -6.42
N GLN A 83 16.37 4.34 -5.27
CA GLN A 83 15.37 5.35 -4.88
C GLN A 83 15.57 5.77 -3.42
N LYS A 84 15.61 7.10 -3.15
CA LYS A 84 15.93 7.64 -1.81
C LYS A 84 14.75 7.61 -0.83
N GLY A 85 13.55 7.27 -1.29
CA GLY A 85 12.33 7.28 -0.49
C GLY A 85 11.59 5.95 -0.47
N ALA A 86 10.59 5.87 0.40
CA ALA A 86 9.54 4.87 0.38
C ALA A 86 8.69 5.05 -0.88
N THR A 87 8.63 4.02 -1.72
CA THR A 87 7.89 4.03 -2.98
C THR A 87 6.92 2.88 -3.04
N LEU A 88 5.83 3.08 -3.78
CA LEU A 88 4.84 2.03 -4.00
C LEU A 88 5.47 0.83 -4.73
N LEU A 89 6.44 1.08 -5.63
CA LEU A 89 7.18 0.04 -6.32
C LEU A 89 7.89 -0.93 -5.37
N LYS A 90 8.60 -0.44 -4.35
CA LYS A 90 9.31 -1.32 -3.41
C LYS A 90 8.34 -2.16 -2.58
N LEU A 91 7.18 -1.60 -2.24
CA LEU A 91 6.13 -2.34 -1.53
C LEU A 91 5.42 -3.36 -2.42
N PHE A 92 5.25 -3.06 -3.71
CA PHE A 92 4.79 -4.02 -4.70
C PHE A 92 5.74 -5.22 -4.81
N PHE A 93 7.04 -4.97 -4.94
CA PHE A 93 8.02 -6.06 -4.99
C PHE A 93 8.18 -6.77 -3.66
N LEU A 94 7.93 -6.12 -2.51
CA LEU A 94 7.84 -6.80 -1.23
C LEU A 94 6.63 -7.75 -1.16
N PHE A 95 5.48 -7.33 -1.70
CA PHE A 95 4.32 -8.19 -1.84
C PHE A 95 4.64 -9.39 -2.73
N SER A 96 5.20 -9.16 -3.93
CA SER A 96 5.60 -10.24 -4.85
C SER A 96 6.60 -11.20 -4.22
N PHE A 97 7.62 -10.66 -3.55
CA PHE A 97 8.61 -11.44 -2.81
C PHE A 97 7.95 -12.42 -1.84
N LEU A 98 7.02 -11.94 -1.02
CA LEU A 98 6.42 -12.72 0.04
C LEU A 98 5.33 -13.67 -0.49
N PHE A 99 4.33 -13.12 -1.18
CA PHE A 99 3.11 -13.85 -1.57
C PHE A 99 3.30 -14.73 -2.80
N PHE A 100 4.17 -14.36 -3.74
CA PHE A 100 4.37 -15.13 -4.96
C PHE A 100 5.69 -15.89 -5.01
N GLY A 101 6.66 -15.50 -4.19
CA GLY A 101 7.99 -16.13 -4.17
C GLY A 101 8.22 -17.00 -2.94
N PHE A 102 8.07 -16.43 -1.75
CA PHE A 102 8.54 -17.06 -0.51
C PHE A 102 7.56 -18.07 0.08
N VAL A 103 6.26 -17.75 0.10
CA VAL A 103 5.24 -18.62 0.70
C VAL A 103 4.89 -19.85 -0.16
N PRO A 104 4.69 -19.75 -1.49
CA PRO A 104 4.25 -20.90 -2.29
C PRO A 104 5.16 -22.15 -2.25
N PRO A 105 6.50 -22.04 -2.20
CA PRO A 105 7.37 -23.20 -1.97
C PRO A 105 7.10 -23.92 -0.64
N LEU A 106 6.75 -23.16 0.41
CA LEU A 106 6.39 -23.74 1.71
C LEU A 106 5.05 -24.47 1.62
N GLU A 107 4.08 -23.93 0.90
CA GLU A 107 2.79 -24.58 0.64
C GLU A 107 2.98 -25.92 -0.07
N LEU A 108 3.82 -25.96 -1.12
CA LEU A 108 4.17 -27.20 -1.81
C LEU A 108 4.89 -28.20 -0.90
N TYR A 109 5.81 -27.72 -0.06
CA TYR A 109 6.57 -28.59 0.84
C TYR A 109 5.68 -29.30 1.87
N TYR A 110 4.74 -28.57 2.46
CA TYR A 110 3.80 -29.09 3.46
C TYR A 110 2.54 -29.70 2.85
N GLY A 111 2.31 -29.54 1.54
CA GLY A 111 1.12 -30.05 0.86
C GLY A 111 -0.16 -29.28 1.24
N GLU A 112 -0.03 -28.00 1.57
CA GLU A 112 -1.14 -27.17 2.03
C GLU A 112 -1.97 -26.66 0.86
N VAL A 113 -3.27 -26.93 0.90
CA VAL A 113 -4.25 -26.44 -0.08
C VAL A 113 -5.34 -25.69 0.66
N TYR A 114 -5.54 -24.43 0.28
CA TYR A 114 -6.47 -23.58 1.01
C TYR A 114 -7.94 -23.90 0.73
N TRP A 115 -8.77 -23.60 1.73
CA TRP A 115 -10.24 -23.52 1.63
C TRP A 115 -10.97 -24.80 1.24
N GLY A 116 -10.28 -25.95 1.27
CA GLY A 116 -10.85 -27.23 0.82
C GLY A 116 -10.83 -27.39 -0.70
N GLY A 117 -10.06 -26.56 -1.41
CA GLY A 117 -9.91 -26.68 -2.86
C GLY A 117 -9.30 -28.01 -3.28
N ARG A 118 -9.50 -28.36 -4.55
CA ARG A 118 -8.88 -29.55 -5.15
C ARG A 118 -7.35 -29.48 -5.07
N PRO A 119 -6.61 -30.59 -5.16
CA PRO A 119 -5.16 -30.55 -5.33
C PRO A 119 -4.75 -29.89 -6.65
N PHE A 120 -3.51 -29.41 -6.75
CA PHE A 120 -2.95 -28.85 -7.98
C PHE A 120 -2.20 -29.94 -8.76
N SER A 121 -2.15 -29.79 -10.09
CA SER A 121 -1.41 -30.69 -10.96
C SER A 121 0.09 -30.39 -10.90
N ALA A 122 0.91 -31.37 -11.29
CA ALA A 122 2.35 -31.17 -11.40
C ALA A 122 2.66 -30.06 -12.43
N GLY A 123 3.38 -29.02 -12.00
CA GLY A 123 3.79 -27.90 -12.85
C GLY A 123 2.87 -26.68 -12.83
N ASP A 124 1.68 -26.74 -12.22
CA ASP A 124 0.77 -25.58 -12.13
C ASP A 124 1.43 -24.41 -11.40
N TYR A 125 2.15 -24.70 -10.32
CA TYR A 125 2.87 -23.71 -9.52
C TYR A 125 4.03 -23.09 -10.30
N GLY A 126 4.86 -23.90 -10.95
CA GLY A 126 5.95 -23.41 -11.79
C GLY A 126 5.46 -22.54 -12.94
N TYR A 127 4.38 -22.95 -13.60
CA TYR A 127 3.77 -22.16 -14.67
C TYR A 127 3.26 -20.80 -14.17
N ALA A 128 2.51 -20.79 -13.06
CA ALA A 128 2.03 -19.55 -12.44
C ALA A 128 3.19 -18.65 -11.97
N ALA A 129 4.25 -19.23 -11.41
CA ALA A 129 5.45 -18.49 -10.98
C ALA A 129 6.20 -17.84 -12.15
N LEU A 130 6.30 -18.53 -13.29
CA LEU A 130 6.89 -17.99 -14.52
C LEU A 130 6.03 -16.83 -15.08
N LEU A 131 4.70 -16.95 -15.04
CA LEU A 131 3.80 -15.85 -15.41
C LEU A 131 3.96 -14.65 -14.46
N VAL A 132 4.04 -14.87 -13.15
CA VAL A 132 4.32 -13.81 -12.18
C VAL A 132 5.66 -13.12 -12.50
N LEU A 133 6.70 -13.89 -12.78
CA LEU A 133 8.01 -13.34 -13.14
C LEU A 133 7.91 -12.43 -14.38
N PHE A 134 7.22 -12.90 -15.42
CA PHE A 134 6.97 -12.13 -16.63
C PHE A 134 6.20 -10.83 -16.33
N PHE A 135 5.09 -10.91 -15.60
CA PHE A 135 4.30 -9.73 -15.25
C PHE A 135 5.07 -8.74 -14.35
N ASN A 136 5.89 -9.23 -13.42
CA ASN A 136 6.77 -8.38 -12.61
C ASN A 136 7.77 -7.60 -13.46
N VAL A 137 8.34 -8.22 -14.51
CA VAL A 137 9.21 -7.53 -15.46
C VAL A 137 8.42 -6.44 -16.19
N VAL A 138 7.20 -6.71 -16.64
CA VAL A 138 6.32 -5.72 -17.29
C VAL A 138 6.01 -4.55 -16.35
N VAL A 139 5.68 -4.82 -15.08
CA VAL A 139 5.45 -3.79 -14.05
C VAL A 139 6.71 -2.93 -13.87
N PHE A 140 7.88 -3.55 -13.76
CA PHE A 140 9.14 -2.82 -13.59
C PHE A 140 9.47 -1.95 -14.81
N VAL A 141 9.39 -2.50 -16.03
CA VAL A 141 9.66 -1.77 -17.27
C VAL A 141 8.68 -0.61 -17.44
N SER A 142 7.38 -0.84 -17.27
CA SER A 142 6.37 0.22 -17.38
C SER A 142 6.58 1.33 -16.35
N TYR A 143 7.00 0.98 -15.13
CA TYR A 143 7.40 1.96 -14.11
C TYR A 143 8.61 2.79 -14.53
N LEU A 144 9.67 2.16 -15.04
CA LEU A 144 10.89 2.84 -15.50
C LEU A 144 10.58 3.82 -16.66
N LEU A 145 9.82 3.37 -17.65
CA LEU A 145 9.42 4.19 -18.80
C LEU A 145 8.58 5.41 -18.41
N THR A 146 7.78 5.29 -17.35
CA THR A 146 6.89 6.35 -16.87
C THR A 146 7.58 7.32 -15.93
N SER A 147 8.43 6.80 -15.03
CA SER A 147 9.12 7.62 -14.03
C SER A 147 10.05 8.63 -14.68
N ARG A 148 10.71 8.28 -15.80
CA ARG A 148 11.61 9.13 -16.65
C ARG A 148 12.69 9.92 -15.90
N SER A 149 12.84 9.69 -14.60
CA SER A 149 13.81 10.35 -13.72
C SER A 149 14.49 9.25 -12.94
N GLY A 150 15.80 9.08 -13.16
CA GLY A 150 16.63 8.13 -12.42
C GLY A 150 16.77 8.45 -10.93
N TYR A 151 16.16 9.54 -10.45
CA TYR A 151 16.38 10.07 -9.11
C TYR A 151 15.10 10.65 -8.52
N LEU A 152 14.31 9.80 -7.86
CA LEU A 152 13.37 10.25 -6.82
C LEU A 152 14.18 10.55 -5.57
N SER A 153 14.83 11.72 -5.56
CA SER A 153 15.45 12.27 -4.36
C SER A 153 14.56 13.35 -3.80
N SER A 154 14.24 13.24 -2.51
CA SER A 154 13.81 14.42 -1.80
C SER A 154 14.22 14.34 -0.34
N GLU A 155 14.73 15.47 0.13
CA GLU A 155 14.86 15.80 1.55
C GLU A 155 13.50 16.17 2.19
N THR A 156 12.37 15.90 1.53
CA THR A 156 11.05 16.28 2.02
C THR A 156 10.73 15.59 3.34
N ASP A 157 10.52 16.42 4.36
CA ASP A 157 9.74 16.06 5.53
C ASP A 157 8.30 15.75 5.06
N ALA A 158 7.70 14.70 5.63
CA ALA A 158 6.29 14.36 5.38
C ALA A 158 5.37 15.55 5.73
N ARG A 159 5.80 16.33 6.73
CA ARG A 159 5.08 17.48 7.27
C ARG A 159 5.02 18.65 6.29
N LEU A 160 3.93 19.42 6.37
CA LEU A 160 3.91 20.76 5.79
C LEU A 160 4.80 21.70 6.62
N PRO A 161 5.52 22.64 5.97
CA PRO A 161 6.15 23.76 6.64
C PRO A 161 5.13 24.45 7.56
N GLU A 162 5.58 24.88 8.74
CA GLU A 162 4.67 25.50 9.73
C GLU A 162 3.98 26.76 9.19
N GLN A 163 4.63 27.44 8.25
CA GLN A 163 4.17 28.64 7.56
C GLN A 163 2.95 28.38 6.66
N ASP A 164 2.83 27.17 6.09
CA ASP A 164 1.73 26.78 5.21
C ASP A 164 0.49 26.30 5.98
N ARG A 165 0.58 26.19 7.30
CA ARG A 165 -0.51 25.70 8.17
C ARG A 165 -1.51 26.80 8.49
N VAL A 166 -2.77 26.40 8.51
CA VAL A 166 -3.93 27.29 8.67
C VAL A 166 -4.31 27.40 10.15
N ARG A 167 -4.86 28.56 10.55
CA ARG A 167 -5.56 28.74 11.83
C ARG A 167 -7.05 28.53 11.60
N LEU A 168 -7.70 27.79 12.49
CA LEU A 168 -9.12 27.48 12.33
C LEU A 168 -10.02 28.54 12.96
N GLU A 169 -11.18 28.73 12.35
CA GLU A 169 -12.30 29.47 12.93
C GLU A 169 -13.13 28.58 13.85
N PHE A 170 -13.88 29.18 14.78
CA PHE A 170 -14.71 28.45 15.74
C PHE A 170 -15.71 27.50 15.05
N ILE A 171 -16.35 27.93 13.97
CA ILE A 171 -17.31 27.11 13.20
C ILE A 171 -16.63 25.87 12.63
N GLN A 172 -15.39 25.99 12.14
CA GLN A 172 -14.66 24.84 11.61
C GLN A 172 -14.28 23.85 12.71
N VAL A 173 -13.90 24.35 13.88
CA VAL A 173 -13.64 23.50 15.05
C VAL A 173 -14.91 22.74 15.43
N LEU A 174 -16.06 23.43 15.49
CA LEU A 174 -17.35 22.82 15.78
C LEU A 174 -17.72 21.74 14.74
N LEU A 175 -17.51 22.02 13.45
CA LEU A 175 -17.77 21.06 12.37
C LEU A 175 -16.85 19.84 12.44
N LEU A 176 -15.55 20.01 12.68
CA LEU A 176 -14.60 18.90 12.79
C LEU A 176 -14.89 18.02 14.01
N VAL A 177 -15.19 18.63 15.15
CA VAL A 177 -15.59 17.91 16.36
C VAL A 177 -16.93 17.22 16.14
N GLY A 178 -17.93 17.91 15.56
CA GLY A 178 -19.25 17.36 15.29
C GLY A 178 -19.22 16.16 14.34
N VAL A 179 -18.45 16.23 13.25
CA VAL A 179 -18.29 15.11 12.30
C VAL A 179 -17.60 13.92 12.97
N SER A 180 -16.53 14.15 13.73
CA SER A 180 -15.82 13.08 14.45
C SER A 180 -16.68 12.44 15.54
N ALA A 181 -17.42 13.25 16.31
CA ALA A 181 -18.33 12.79 17.35
C ALA A 181 -19.51 12.01 16.77
N MET A 182 -20.12 12.49 15.68
CA MET A 182 -21.21 11.79 15.00
C MET A 182 -20.74 10.44 14.45
N ALA A 183 -19.57 10.40 13.81
CA ALA A 183 -18.98 9.13 13.35
C ALA A 183 -18.71 8.18 14.51
N CYS A 184 -18.15 8.67 15.63
CA CYS A 184 -17.93 7.88 16.84
C CYS A 184 -19.24 7.32 17.42
N LEU A 185 -20.31 8.12 17.49
CA LEU A 185 -21.63 7.69 17.95
C LEU A 185 -22.23 6.60 17.05
N LEU A 186 -22.12 6.76 15.73
CA LEU A 186 -22.56 5.72 14.78
C LEU A 186 -21.75 4.43 14.95
N ILE A 187 -20.44 4.54 15.20
CA ILE A 187 -19.59 3.38 15.49
C ILE A 187 -20.04 2.68 16.77
N LEU A 188 -20.27 3.41 17.85
CA LEU A 188 -20.77 2.82 19.09
C LEU A 188 -22.15 2.18 18.90
N TYR A 189 -23.07 2.85 18.21
CA TYR A 189 -24.40 2.33 17.91
C TYR A 189 -24.38 1.03 17.09
N MET A 190 -23.46 0.90 16.12
CA MET A 190 -23.28 -0.31 15.31
C MET A 190 -22.68 -1.48 16.09
N ASN A 191 -21.98 -1.21 17.19
CA ASN A 191 -21.41 -2.21 18.08
C ASN A 191 -22.22 -2.36 19.39
N ASP A 192 -23.51 -1.97 19.39
CA ASP A 192 -24.39 -2.05 20.56
C ASP A 192 -23.81 -1.38 21.84
N PHE A 193 -23.04 -0.31 21.65
CA PHE A 193 -22.29 0.40 22.70
C PHE A 193 -21.30 -0.48 23.48
N ASN A 194 -20.98 -1.66 22.97
CA ASN A 194 -19.95 -2.53 23.54
C ASN A 194 -18.55 -2.05 23.13
N VAL A 195 -17.79 -1.56 24.10
CA VAL A 195 -16.40 -1.10 23.89
C VAL A 195 -15.47 -2.25 23.52
N TYR A 196 -15.74 -3.48 23.97
CA TYR A 196 -14.94 -4.65 23.61
C TYR A 196 -15.03 -4.97 22.12
N SER A 197 -16.19 -4.74 21.48
CA SER A 197 -16.36 -4.89 20.02
C SER A 197 -15.49 -3.94 19.18
N LEU A 198 -14.96 -2.87 19.78
CA LEU A 198 -14.00 -1.96 19.14
C LEU A 198 -12.57 -2.47 19.20
N VAL A 199 -12.22 -3.20 20.26
CA VAL A 199 -10.89 -3.74 20.51
C VAL A 199 -10.74 -5.14 19.90
N PHE A 200 -11.78 -5.97 19.97
CA PHE A 200 -11.79 -7.31 19.41
C PHE A 200 -12.46 -7.32 18.04
N ARG A 201 -11.82 -7.96 17.07
CA ARG A 201 -12.37 -8.02 15.70
C ARG A 201 -13.46 -9.07 15.57
N GLY A 202 -13.32 -10.19 16.26
CA GLY A 202 -14.24 -11.32 16.32
C GLY A 202 -14.06 -12.10 17.63
N GLY A 203 -14.89 -13.12 17.85
CA GLY A 203 -14.92 -13.90 19.08
C GLY A 203 -16.14 -13.59 19.95
N GLU A 204 -16.20 -14.23 21.13
CA GLU A 204 -17.36 -14.19 22.05
C GLU A 204 -17.70 -12.78 22.55
N LEU A 205 -16.70 -11.89 22.62
CA LEU A 205 -16.85 -10.54 23.13
C LEU A 205 -17.43 -9.54 22.12
N VAL A 206 -17.64 -9.96 20.87
CA VAL A 206 -18.09 -9.08 19.78
C VAL A 206 -19.60 -9.19 19.58
N GLN A 207 -20.30 -8.11 19.90
CA GLN A 207 -21.69 -7.90 19.53
C GLN A 207 -21.74 -6.78 18.48
N ARG A 208 -22.33 -7.09 17.32
CA ARG A 208 -22.54 -6.15 16.21
C ARG A 208 -23.94 -6.35 15.66
N LYS A 209 -24.62 -5.25 15.39
CA LYS A 209 -25.87 -5.29 14.64
C LYS A 209 -25.62 -5.90 13.26
N SER A 210 -26.45 -6.85 12.86
CA SER A 210 -26.38 -7.41 11.52
C SER A 210 -26.71 -6.33 10.50
N LEU A 211 -25.79 -6.10 9.58
CA LEU A 211 -26.02 -5.25 8.42
C LEU A 211 -26.46 -6.15 7.27
N ASP A 212 -27.71 -6.02 6.84
CA ASP A 212 -28.36 -6.91 5.86
C ASP A 212 -27.72 -6.81 4.46
N SER A 213 -26.91 -5.77 4.18
CA SER A 213 -26.24 -5.60 2.89
C SER A 213 -24.72 -5.45 2.99
N VAL A 214 -24.00 -6.13 2.10
CA VAL A 214 -22.53 -6.00 1.94
C VAL A 214 -22.11 -4.55 1.69
N SER A 215 -22.91 -3.78 0.95
CA SER A 215 -22.62 -2.35 0.71
C SER A 215 -22.64 -1.53 2.01
N SER A 216 -23.60 -1.80 2.90
CA SER A 216 -23.68 -1.10 4.19
C SER A 216 -22.53 -1.47 5.14
N SER A 217 -22.07 -2.73 5.12
CA SER A 217 -20.92 -3.15 5.93
C SER A 217 -19.60 -2.55 5.43
N LEU A 218 -19.44 -2.40 4.10
CA LEU A 218 -18.29 -1.72 3.50
C LEU A 218 -18.29 -0.22 3.80
N LEU A 219 -19.43 0.47 3.69
CA LEU A 219 -19.55 1.89 4.05
C LEU A 219 -19.21 2.13 5.53
N TYR A 220 -19.74 1.29 6.40
CA TYR A 220 -19.42 1.33 7.82
C TYR A 220 -17.92 1.11 8.09
N GLY A 221 -17.36 0.02 7.55
CA GLY A 221 -15.99 -0.41 7.82
C GLY A 221 -14.91 0.48 7.21
N PHE A 222 -15.17 1.11 6.06
CA PHE A 222 -14.16 1.81 5.28
C PHE A 222 -14.33 3.33 5.21
N PHE A 223 -15.55 3.85 5.35
CA PHE A 223 -15.81 5.29 5.38
C PHE A 223 -16.03 5.77 6.81
N ILE A 224 -17.09 5.29 7.48
CA ILE A 224 -17.49 5.80 8.81
C ILE A 224 -16.39 5.59 9.85
N ARG A 225 -15.81 4.39 9.92
CA ARG A 225 -14.74 4.06 10.87
C ARG A 225 -13.45 4.83 10.64
N PHE A 226 -13.21 5.33 9.42
CA PHE A 226 -12.02 6.09 9.06
C PHE A 226 -12.14 7.60 9.37
N ILE A 227 -13.36 8.15 9.47
CA ILE A 227 -13.60 9.59 9.67
C ILE A 227 -12.92 10.16 10.93
N PRO A 228 -13.03 9.53 12.12
CA PRO A 228 -12.43 10.10 13.33
C PRO A 228 -10.89 10.19 13.24
N ILE A 229 -10.23 9.13 12.77
CA ILE A 229 -8.77 9.11 12.63
C ILE A 229 -8.30 10.00 11.48
N SER A 230 -9.03 10.08 10.36
CA SER A 230 -8.68 10.96 9.24
C SER A 230 -8.79 12.42 9.65
N THR A 231 -9.76 12.76 10.49
CA THR A 231 -9.92 14.10 11.04
C THR A 231 -8.69 14.48 11.89
N ALA A 232 -8.21 13.58 12.75
CA ALA A 232 -6.97 13.78 13.49
C ALA A 232 -5.75 13.94 12.58
N ILE A 233 -5.61 13.09 11.55
CA ILE A 233 -4.51 13.15 10.57
C ILE A 233 -4.52 14.50 9.83
N VAL A 234 -5.66 14.90 9.27
CA VAL A 234 -5.78 16.15 8.51
C VAL A 234 -5.50 17.36 9.41
N MET A 235 -5.98 17.35 10.66
CA MET A 235 -5.64 18.35 11.68
C MET A 235 -4.14 18.45 11.95
N LEU A 236 -3.44 17.31 12.11
CA LEU A 236 -2.00 17.28 12.36
C LEU A 236 -1.20 17.89 11.21
N PHE A 237 -1.58 17.57 9.97
CA PHE A 237 -0.88 18.03 8.78
C PHE A 237 -1.15 19.51 8.45
N MET A 238 -2.38 19.99 8.63
CA MET A 238 -2.81 21.29 8.09
C MET A 238 -2.95 22.41 9.12
N VAL A 239 -3.15 22.11 10.41
CA VAL A 239 -3.52 23.14 11.40
C VAL A 239 -2.35 23.52 12.27
N ARG A 240 -2.21 24.83 12.53
CA ARG A 240 -1.20 25.37 13.45
C ARG A 240 -1.73 25.40 14.89
N GLY A 241 -0.91 24.98 15.86
CA GLY A 241 -1.29 24.96 17.28
C GLY A 241 -2.36 23.92 17.62
N MET A 242 -3.22 24.22 18.60
CA MET A 242 -4.36 23.39 19.04
C MET A 242 -4.00 21.96 19.45
N TRP A 243 -2.89 21.78 20.15
CA TRP A 243 -2.38 20.46 20.54
C TRP A 243 -3.36 19.66 21.40
N PHE A 244 -4.09 20.32 22.31
CA PHE A 244 -5.12 19.66 23.11
C PHE A 244 -6.24 19.06 22.24
N LEU A 245 -6.79 19.84 21.30
CA LEU A 245 -7.82 19.35 20.38
C LEU A 245 -7.30 18.24 19.46
N LYS A 246 -6.06 18.37 18.97
CA LYS A 246 -5.41 17.32 18.16
C LYS A 246 -5.26 16.03 18.95
N ALA A 247 -4.83 16.11 20.21
CA ALA A 247 -4.70 14.97 21.09
C ALA A 247 -6.08 14.33 21.36
N LEU A 248 -7.10 15.13 21.66
CA LEU A 248 -8.47 14.66 21.85
C LEU A 248 -9.01 13.92 20.62
N LEU A 249 -8.90 14.52 19.43
CA LEU A 249 -9.34 13.90 18.18
C LEU A 249 -8.53 12.66 17.84
N LEU A 250 -7.24 12.62 18.17
CA LEU A 250 -6.41 11.43 18.00
C LEU A 250 -6.87 10.29 18.92
N VAL A 251 -7.20 10.58 20.18
CA VAL A 251 -7.75 9.58 21.11
C VAL A 251 -9.08 9.04 20.59
N ILE A 252 -10.01 9.92 20.19
CA ILE A 252 -11.30 9.51 19.59
C ILE A 252 -11.05 8.66 18.33
N GLY A 253 -10.10 9.07 17.49
CA GLY A 253 -9.69 8.35 16.29
C GLY A 253 -9.17 6.95 16.56
N VAL A 254 -8.26 6.80 17.53
CA VAL A 254 -7.66 5.52 17.90
C VAL A 254 -8.68 4.61 18.58
N VAL A 255 -9.57 5.11 19.42
CA VAL A 255 -10.65 4.31 20.03
C VAL A 255 -11.62 3.81 18.97
N SER A 256 -12.01 4.69 18.03
CA SER A 256 -12.92 4.36 16.93
C SER A 256 -12.35 3.30 15.98
N ALA A 257 -11.05 3.38 15.72
CA ALA A 257 -10.33 2.54 14.76
C ALA A 257 -9.18 1.76 15.41
N PHE A 258 -9.44 1.15 16.57
CA PHE A 258 -8.39 0.52 17.36
C PHE A 258 -7.67 -0.61 16.58
N PRO A 259 -6.32 -0.71 16.61
CA PRO A 259 -5.58 -1.57 15.68
C PRO A 259 -5.99 -3.05 15.73
N THR A 260 -6.28 -3.57 16.92
CA THR A 260 -6.68 -4.98 17.13
C THR A 260 -8.11 -5.27 16.69
N GLY A 261 -8.97 -4.24 16.62
CA GLY A 261 -10.35 -4.36 16.14
C GLY A 261 -10.49 -4.17 14.62
N LEU A 262 -9.40 -3.83 13.93
CA LEU A 262 -9.34 -3.66 12.48
C LEU A 262 -8.83 -4.93 11.79
N ALA A 263 -9.03 -5.01 10.47
CA ALA A 263 -8.33 -6.03 9.71
C ALA A 263 -6.82 -5.76 9.70
N ARG A 264 -6.01 -6.78 9.98
CA ARG A 264 -4.53 -6.66 10.02
C ARG A 264 -3.92 -5.98 8.78
N LEU A 265 -4.44 -6.28 7.58
CA LEU A 265 -4.01 -5.65 6.33
C LEU A 265 -4.48 -4.20 6.16
N SER A 266 -5.54 -3.78 6.86
CA SER A 266 -6.01 -2.38 6.84
C SER A 266 -5.31 -1.50 7.87
N VAL A 267 -4.71 -2.07 8.93
CA VAL A 267 -4.01 -1.28 9.98
C VAL A 267 -2.96 -0.33 9.38
N PRO A 268 -2.07 -0.75 8.46
CA PRO A 268 -1.15 0.16 7.80
C PRO A 268 -1.84 1.38 7.15
N THR A 269 -2.97 1.19 6.48
CA THR A 269 -3.74 2.26 5.82
C THR A 269 -4.20 3.35 6.79
N TYR A 270 -4.58 2.97 8.01
CA TYR A 270 -5.04 3.89 9.06
C TYR A 270 -3.86 4.61 9.73
N TYR A 271 -2.75 3.90 9.98
CA TYR A 271 -1.71 4.37 10.89
C TYR A 271 -0.44 4.90 10.21
N PHE A 272 -0.17 4.58 8.94
CA PHE A 272 1.03 5.08 8.25
C PHE A 272 1.12 6.61 8.17
N PRO A 273 0.04 7.37 7.87
CA PRO A 273 0.11 8.83 7.91
C PRO A 273 0.52 9.37 9.28
N LEU A 274 0.04 8.78 10.37
CA LEU A 274 0.42 9.16 11.74
C LEU A 274 1.87 8.79 12.03
N LEU A 275 2.27 7.55 11.73
CA LEU A 275 3.62 7.06 11.93
C LEU A 275 4.65 7.95 11.22
N PHE A 276 4.40 8.27 9.95
CA PHE A 276 5.32 9.09 9.16
C PHE A 276 5.24 10.58 9.47
N PHE A 277 4.15 11.06 10.06
CA PHE A 277 4.08 12.42 10.61
C PHE A 277 5.02 12.59 11.81
N PHE A 278 4.97 11.66 12.77
CA PHE A 278 5.83 11.72 13.96
C PHE A 278 7.27 11.30 13.67
N PHE A 279 7.46 10.30 12.80
CA PHE A 279 8.76 9.72 12.47
C PHE A 279 9.06 9.79 10.96
N PRO A 280 9.19 10.99 10.35
CA PRO A 280 9.39 11.14 8.90
C PRO A 280 10.71 10.52 8.41
N ARG A 281 11.68 10.32 9.30
CA ARG A 281 12.93 9.62 9.00
C ARG A 281 12.72 8.18 8.52
N LEU A 282 11.58 7.56 8.84
CA LEU A 282 11.23 6.21 8.39
C LEU A 282 10.92 6.16 6.89
N LEU A 283 10.51 7.27 6.25
CA LEU A 283 10.25 7.32 4.82
C LEU A 283 11.52 7.30 3.96
N LYS A 284 12.72 7.37 4.56
CA LYS A 284 13.98 7.42 3.83
C LYS A 284 14.51 6.02 3.53
N ASN A 285 15.08 5.85 2.34
CA ASN A 285 15.72 4.62 1.86
C ASN A 285 14.78 3.39 1.92
N ASN A 286 15.32 2.21 2.24
CA ASN A 286 14.62 0.91 2.28
C ASN A 286 13.94 0.62 3.63
N ARG A 287 13.74 1.65 4.47
CA ARG A 287 13.20 1.48 5.83
C ARG A 287 11.72 1.07 5.85
N VAL A 288 10.90 1.59 4.94
CA VAL A 288 9.48 1.23 4.90
C VAL A 288 9.25 -0.21 4.49
N PRO A 289 9.88 -0.75 3.41
CA PRO A 289 9.84 -2.19 3.13
C PRO A 289 10.27 -3.03 4.34
N LEU A 290 11.38 -2.70 4.99
CA LEU A 290 11.85 -3.42 6.19
C LEU A 290 10.83 -3.37 7.34
N LEU A 291 10.23 -2.20 7.59
CA LEU A 291 9.21 -2.02 8.62
C LEU A 291 7.97 -2.86 8.31
N VAL A 292 7.55 -2.93 7.05
CA VAL A 292 6.43 -3.77 6.63
C VAL A 292 6.77 -5.25 6.81
N SER A 293 7.98 -5.69 6.42
CA SER A 293 8.43 -7.08 6.66
C SER A 293 8.39 -7.44 8.15
N LEU A 294 8.92 -6.58 9.02
CA LEU A 294 8.86 -6.78 10.47
C LEU A 294 7.41 -6.76 10.98
N GLY A 295 6.56 -5.90 10.43
CA GLY A 295 5.14 -5.85 10.74
C GLY A 295 4.41 -7.16 10.41
N ILE A 296 4.72 -7.78 9.27
CA ILE A 296 4.11 -9.05 8.87
C ILE A 296 4.58 -10.20 9.77
N VAL A 297 5.85 -10.22 10.18
CA VAL A 297 6.39 -11.28 11.04
C VAL A 297 5.92 -11.14 12.50
N PHE A 298 5.93 -9.93 13.06
CA PHE A 298 5.68 -9.74 14.50
C PHE A 298 4.30 -9.20 14.82
N VAL A 299 3.83 -8.19 14.07
CA VAL A 299 2.58 -7.47 14.38
C VAL A 299 1.37 -8.22 13.83
N PHE A 300 1.44 -8.82 12.64
CA PHE A 300 0.29 -9.51 12.06
C PHE A 300 -0.15 -10.74 12.87
N PRO A 301 0.73 -11.64 13.33
CA PRO A 301 0.30 -12.76 14.18
C PRO A 301 -0.33 -12.28 15.49
N PHE A 302 0.20 -11.19 16.07
CA PHE A 302 -0.38 -10.56 17.25
C PHE A 302 -1.80 -10.06 16.99
N LEU A 303 -2.02 -9.34 15.89
CA LEU A 303 -3.35 -8.87 15.49
C LEU A 303 -4.31 -10.02 15.16
N GLU A 304 -3.83 -11.17 14.67
CA GLU A 304 -4.68 -12.33 14.38
C GLU A 304 -5.24 -12.97 15.65
N GLY A 305 -4.49 -12.94 16.77
CA GLY A 305 -4.98 -13.42 18.07
C GLY A 305 -6.30 -12.74 18.51
N PHE A 306 -6.47 -11.45 18.20
CA PHE A 306 -7.70 -10.68 18.52
C PHE A 306 -8.90 -10.98 17.61
N ARG A 307 -8.72 -11.82 16.58
CA ARG A 307 -9.80 -12.23 15.68
C ARG A 307 -10.58 -13.43 16.20
N ARG A 308 -9.90 -14.35 16.90
CA ARG A 308 -10.44 -15.65 17.33
C ARG A 308 -10.48 -15.80 18.85
N TYR A 309 -10.52 -14.70 19.58
CA TYR A 309 -10.52 -14.74 21.03
C TYR A 309 -11.76 -15.49 21.55
N SER A 310 -11.53 -16.52 22.35
CA SER A 310 -12.54 -17.16 23.19
C SER A 310 -12.04 -17.24 24.63
N SER A 311 -12.96 -17.24 25.58
CA SER A 311 -12.65 -17.39 27.01
C SER A 311 -11.87 -18.68 27.31
N GLU A 312 -12.11 -19.74 26.53
CA GLU A 312 -11.46 -21.05 26.69
C GLU A 312 -10.05 -21.13 26.08
N SER A 313 -9.80 -20.47 24.94
CA SER A 313 -8.51 -20.55 24.21
C SER A 313 -7.56 -19.39 24.50
N GLY A 314 -8.07 -18.30 25.08
CA GLY A 314 -7.28 -17.11 25.39
C GLY A 314 -6.74 -16.39 24.14
N LEU A 315 -5.70 -15.57 24.35
CA LEU A 315 -4.96 -14.90 23.26
C LEU A 315 -3.83 -15.81 22.78
N SER A 316 -4.00 -16.44 21.62
CA SER A 316 -2.93 -17.20 20.98
C SER A 316 -1.96 -16.26 20.25
N TYR A 317 -0.71 -16.17 20.73
CA TYR A 317 0.39 -15.57 19.99
C TYR A 317 1.53 -16.57 19.86
N SER A 318 1.78 -17.02 18.63
CA SER A 318 2.89 -17.91 18.32
C SER A 318 3.56 -17.46 17.03
N LEU A 319 4.87 -17.28 17.07
CA LEU A 319 5.71 -17.08 15.89
C LEU A 319 6.05 -18.45 15.28
N ASP A 320 5.02 -19.15 14.81
CA ASP A 320 5.13 -20.47 14.19
C ASP A 320 5.11 -20.33 12.65
N TYR A 321 5.82 -21.22 11.95
CA TYR A 321 5.81 -21.27 10.48
C TYR A 321 4.40 -21.49 9.93
N LYS A 322 3.52 -22.15 10.71
CA LYS A 322 2.09 -22.32 10.40
C LYS A 322 1.37 -21.00 10.14
N PHE A 323 1.85 -19.89 10.67
CA PHE A 323 1.29 -18.56 10.34
C PHE A 323 1.46 -18.22 8.86
N LEU A 324 2.58 -18.59 8.25
CA LEU A 324 2.85 -18.38 6.83
C LEU A 324 2.04 -19.32 5.93
N LEU A 325 1.59 -20.46 6.46
CA LEU A 325 0.70 -21.43 5.81
C LEU A 325 -0.77 -21.20 6.15
N ALA A 326 -1.12 -20.07 6.78
CA ALA A 326 -2.51 -19.72 6.98
C ALA A 326 -3.11 -19.21 5.68
N GLY A 327 -4.43 -19.39 5.49
CA GLY A 327 -5.18 -18.87 4.33
C GLY A 327 -5.21 -17.34 4.17
N HIS A 328 -4.34 -16.61 4.85
CA HIS A 328 -4.08 -15.20 4.64
C HIS A 328 -3.10 -14.97 3.49
N PHE A 329 -2.40 -16.03 3.07
CA PHE A 329 -1.43 -16.06 1.98
C PHE A 329 -1.93 -16.80 0.73
N ASP A 330 -3.23 -17.12 0.65
CA ASP A 330 -3.94 -17.79 -0.45
C ASP A 330 -3.91 -17.07 -1.82
N ALA A 331 -3.23 -15.93 -1.90
CA ALA A 331 -3.14 -15.07 -3.07
C ALA A 331 -2.53 -15.78 -4.29
N PHE A 332 -1.49 -16.59 -4.09
CA PHE A 332 -0.85 -17.32 -5.18
C PHE A 332 -1.70 -18.49 -5.65
N GLN A 333 -2.20 -19.33 -4.73
CA GLN A 333 -3.05 -20.48 -5.08
C GLN A 333 -4.30 -20.05 -5.87
N ASN A 334 -4.96 -18.97 -5.46
CA ASN A 334 -6.14 -18.47 -6.18
C ASN A 334 -5.78 -17.92 -7.57
N PHE A 335 -4.60 -17.31 -7.72
CA PHE A 335 -4.11 -16.89 -9.03
C PHE A 335 -3.83 -18.10 -9.93
N THR A 336 -3.18 -19.14 -9.39
CA THR A 336 -2.94 -20.40 -10.10
C THR A 336 -4.26 -21.03 -10.54
N ARG A 337 -5.27 -21.08 -9.68
CA ARG A 337 -6.63 -21.59 -10.01
C ARG A 337 -7.24 -20.86 -11.20
N ILE A 338 -7.27 -19.52 -11.15
CA ILE A 338 -7.83 -18.69 -12.22
C ILE A 338 -7.15 -18.97 -13.57
N ILE A 339 -5.83 -19.22 -13.56
CA ILE A 339 -5.08 -19.56 -14.78
C ILE A 339 -5.41 -20.98 -15.23
N THR A 340 -5.38 -21.97 -14.33
CA THR A 340 -5.59 -23.38 -14.68
C THR A 340 -7.02 -23.69 -15.11
N ASP A 341 -7.98 -22.94 -14.57
CA ASP A 341 -9.41 -23.08 -14.87
C ASP A 341 -9.85 -22.20 -16.04
N ASP A 342 -8.92 -21.42 -16.63
CA ASP A 342 -9.17 -20.40 -17.66
C ASP A 342 -10.39 -19.52 -17.33
N PHE A 343 -10.46 -19.07 -16.07
CA PHE A 343 -11.58 -18.25 -15.60
C PHE A 343 -11.53 -16.89 -16.28
N VAL A 344 -12.42 -16.65 -17.25
CA VAL A 344 -12.53 -15.39 -18.00
C VAL A 344 -13.98 -14.93 -18.07
N SER A 345 -14.21 -13.71 -17.60
CA SER A 345 -15.54 -13.07 -17.47
C SER A 345 -15.78 -11.95 -18.48
N TYR A 346 -14.86 -11.72 -19.42
CA TYR A 346 -14.94 -10.72 -20.49
C TYR A 346 -15.31 -9.30 -20.00
N GLY A 347 -14.78 -8.90 -18.83
CA GLY A 347 -15.00 -7.58 -18.23
C GLY A 347 -16.23 -7.45 -17.33
N TYR A 348 -17.03 -8.52 -17.18
CA TYR A 348 -18.21 -8.48 -16.33
C TYR A 348 -17.85 -8.20 -14.86
N GLN A 349 -16.78 -8.80 -14.33
CA GLN A 349 -16.32 -8.52 -12.96
C GLN A 349 -15.90 -7.05 -12.79
N LEU A 350 -15.25 -6.46 -13.80
CA LEU A 350 -14.83 -5.06 -13.79
C LEU A 350 -16.00 -4.07 -13.73
N LEU A 351 -17.16 -4.40 -14.32
CA LEU A 351 -18.37 -3.59 -14.15
C LEU A 351 -18.80 -3.52 -12.69
N GLY A 352 -18.64 -4.61 -11.96
CA GLY A 352 -18.85 -4.68 -10.51
C GLY A 352 -17.95 -3.73 -9.72
N VAL A 353 -16.69 -3.63 -10.14
CA VAL A 353 -15.70 -2.73 -9.55
C VAL A 353 -16.06 -1.27 -9.81
N VAL A 354 -16.43 -0.91 -11.05
CA VAL A 354 -16.77 0.47 -11.42
C VAL A 354 -18.08 0.92 -10.75
N PHE A 355 -19.09 0.06 -10.76
CA PHE A 355 -20.42 0.32 -10.21
C PHE A 355 -20.63 -0.31 -8.82
N PHE A 356 -19.56 -0.44 -8.03
CA PHE A 356 -19.61 -1.07 -6.72
C PHE A 356 -20.60 -0.38 -5.77
N TYR A 357 -20.88 0.91 -5.98
CA TYR A 357 -21.81 1.71 -5.19
C TYR A 357 -23.30 1.50 -5.57
N VAL A 358 -23.59 0.91 -6.74
CA VAL A 358 -24.97 0.62 -7.15
C VAL A 358 -25.54 -0.51 -6.28
N PRO A 359 -26.64 -0.28 -5.55
CA PRO A 359 -27.25 -1.31 -4.70
C PRO A 359 -27.83 -2.47 -5.53
N ARG A 360 -27.83 -3.68 -4.96
CA ARG A 360 -28.40 -4.87 -5.61
C ARG A 360 -29.92 -4.78 -5.84
N SER A 361 -30.62 -3.88 -5.15
CA SER A 361 -32.04 -3.60 -5.39
C SER A 361 -32.30 -2.98 -6.78
N PHE A 362 -31.34 -2.21 -7.30
CA PHE A 362 -31.42 -1.60 -8.63
C PHE A 362 -30.77 -2.47 -9.71
N TRP A 363 -29.78 -3.29 -9.34
CA TRP A 363 -29.10 -4.21 -10.25
C TRP A 363 -28.91 -5.57 -9.56
N SER A 364 -29.92 -6.44 -9.68
CA SER A 364 -29.94 -7.76 -9.04
C SER A 364 -28.83 -8.66 -9.59
N SER A 365 -28.61 -8.62 -10.91
CA SER A 365 -27.53 -9.30 -11.63
C SER A 365 -26.19 -8.57 -11.56
N LYS A 366 -25.91 -7.81 -10.48
CA LYS A 366 -24.60 -7.23 -10.28
C LYS A 366 -23.58 -8.33 -9.96
N PRO A 367 -22.41 -8.36 -10.62
CA PRO A 367 -21.35 -9.31 -10.31
C PRO A 367 -20.94 -9.25 -8.82
N VAL A 368 -20.57 -10.39 -8.26
CA VAL A 368 -19.87 -10.50 -6.98
C VAL A 368 -18.38 -10.15 -7.18
N GLY A 369 -17.57 -10.09 -6.12
CA GLY A 369 -16.13 -9.92 -6.29
C GLY A 369 -15.49 -11.14 -6.96
N THR A 370 -14.37 -10.96 -7.66
CA THR A 370 -13.71 -12.06 -8.41
C THR A 370 -13.33 -13.22 -7.49
N GLY A 371 -12.84 -12.90 -6.28
CA GLY A 371 -12.56 -13.92 -5.26
C GLY A 371 -13.81 -14.71 -4.85
N HIS A 372 -14.96 -14.04 -4.69
CA HIS A 372 -16.21 -14.71 -4.34
C HIS A 372 -16.69 -15.63 -5.47
N ALA A 373 -16.61 -15.16 -6.72
CA ALA A 373 -16.99 -15.96 -7.88
C ALA A 373 -16.13 -17.23 -8.00
N LEU A 374 -14.81 -17.10 -7.79
CA LEU A 374 -13.91 -18.25 -7.78
C LEU A 374 -14.23 -19.23 -6.63
N ALA A 375 -14.53 -18.71 -5.44
CA ALA A 375 -14.89 -19.54 -4.29
C ALA A 375 -16.18 -20.34 -4.53
N GLU A 376 -17.19 -19.74 -5.17
CA GLU A 376 -18.43 -20.44 -5.55
C GLU A 376 -18.16 -21.52 -6.61
N GLN A 377 -17.33 -21.21 -7.62
CA GLN A 377 -16.98 -22.17 -8.67
C GLN A 377 -16.22 -23.37 -8.11
N GLU A 378 -15.25 -23.14 -7.23
CA GLU A 378 -14.43 -24.19 -6.63
C GLU A 378 -15.07 -24.85 -5.39
N ASN A 379 -16.30 -24.48 -5.02
CA ASN A 379 -17.01 -24.96 -3.82
C ASN A 379 -16.20 -24.83 -2.52
N TYR A 380 -15.53 -23.68 -2.34
CA TYR A 380 -14.71 -23.42 -1.16
C TYR A 380 -15.55 -23.26 0.11
N ASN A 381 -14.96 -23.65 1.25
CA ASN A 381 -15.57 -23.48 2.57
C ASN A 381 -15.68 -22.00 3.00
N LEU A 382 -15.02 -21.09 2.29
CA LEU A 382 -15.03 -19.65 2.57
C LEU A 382 -15.19 -18.87 1.26
N ALA A 383 -16.17 -17.98 1.21
CA ALA A 383 -16.40 -17.12 0.04
C ALA A 383 -15.51 -15.87 -0.02
N ASN A 384 -14.95 -15.45 1.12
CA ASN A 384 -14.09 -14.26 1.21
C ASN A 384 -12.60 -14.62 1.03
N ILE A 385 -12.23 -14.90 -0.21
CA ILE A 385 -10.85 -15.24 -0.61
C ILE A 385 -10.18 -14.09 -1.39
N SER A 386 -8.86 -14.16 -1.57
CA SER A 386 -8.16 -13.19 -2.43
C SER A 386 -8.39 -13.43 -3.92
N ALA A 387 -8.47 -12.34 -4.68
CA ALA A 387 -8.13 -12.31 -6.09
C ALA A 387 -7.05 -11.24 -6.26
N THR A 388 -5.83 -11.65 -6.63
CA THR A 388 -4.72 -10.71 -6.77
C THR A 388 -4.92 -9.77 -7.96
N TRP A 389 -4.15 -8.68 -8.00
CA TRP A 389 -4.17 -7.76 -9.12
C TRP A 389 -3.96 -8.44 -10.50
N TYR A 390 -3.12 -9.48 -10.56
CA TYR A 390 -2.93 -10.28 -11.79
C TYR A 390 -4.12 -11.19 -12.08
N ALA A 391 -4.65 -11.85 -11.05
CA ALA A 391 -5.88 -12.65 -11.14
C ALA A 391 -7.06 -11.82 -11.65
N GLU A 392 -7.22 -10.59 -11.19
CA GLU A 392 -8.29 -9.68 -11.64
C GLU A 392 -8.16 -9.33 -13.12
N GLY A 393 -6.93 -9.04 -13.56
CA GLY A 393 -6.66 -8.84 -14.99
C GLY A 393 -7.01 -10.08 -15.81
N TRP A 394 -6.57 -11.26 -15.36
CA TRP A 394 -6.87 -12.53 -16.03
C TRP A 394 -8.36 -12.84 -16.05
N ALA A 395 -9.02 -12.73 -14.91
CA ALA A 395 -10.45 -12.95 -14.75
C ALA A 395 -11.30 -12.07 -15.66
N ASN A 396 -10.81 -10.90 -16.07
CA ASN A 396 -11.56 -10.02 -16.96
C ASN A 396 -11.25 -10.23 -18.43
N PHE A 397 -9.99 -10.37 -18.84
CA PHE A 397 -9.62 -10.45 -20.27
C PHE A 397 -8.52 -11.49 -20.57
N GLY A 398 -8.40 -12.53 -19.75
CA GLY A 398 -7.38 -13.56 -19.84
C GLY A 398 -5.97 -12.99 -19.75
N PHE A 399 -5.02 -13.64 -20.43
CA PHE A 399 -3.62 -13.22 -20.48
C PHE A 399 -3.45 -11.73 -20.85
N LEU A 400 -4.21 -11.24 -21.83
CA LEU A 400 -4.17 -9.82 -22.24
C LEU A 400 -4.59 -8.89 -21.11
N GLY A 401 -5.60 -9.27 -20.32
CA GLY A 401 -6.04 -8.50 -19.17
C GLY A 401 -4.97 -8.43 -18.07
N ALA A 402 -4.33 -9.56 -17.74
CA ALA A 402 -3.23 -9.60 -16.79
C ALA A 402 -2.04 -8.72 -17.24
N LEU A 403 -1.73 -8.73 -18.54
CA LEU A 403 -0.70 -7.87 -19.14
C LEU A 403 -1.07 -6.38 -19.02
N LEU A 404 -2.30 -6.00 -19.38
CA LEU A 404 -2.78 -4.62 -19.28
C LEU A 404 -2.78 -4.11 -17.84
N PHE A 405 -3.22 -4.93 -16.90
CA PHE A 405 -3.21 -4.63 -15.47
C PHE A 405 -1.78 -4.43 -14.95
N SER A 406 -0.83 -5.24 -15.42
CA SER A 406 0.60 -5.11 -15.09
C SER A 406 1.18 -3.78 -15.56
N VAL A 407 0.86 -3.36 -16.79
CA VAL A 407 1.26 -2.03 -17.29
C VAL A 407 0.59 -0.91 -16.48
N LEU A 408 -0.71 -1.04 -16.22
CA LEU A 408 -1.50 -0.03 -15.51
C LEU A 408 -0.94 0.25 -14.12
N ILE A 409 -0.68 -0.79 -13.31
CA ILE A 409 -0.18 -0.60 -11.95
C ILE A 409 1.24 0.01 -11.94
N GLY A 410 2.12 -0.41 -12.86
CA GLY A 410 3.45 0.18 -13.00
C GLY A 410 3.42 1.67 -13.35
N VAL A 411 2.55 2.06 -14.30
CA VAL A 411 2.33 3.46 -14.69
C VAL A 411 1.74 4.28 -13.53
N VAL A 412 0.73 3.76 -12.83
CA VAL A 412 0.07 4.45 -11.71
C VAL A 412 1.04 4.67 -10.56
N MET A 413 1.78 3.64 -10.15
CA MET A 413 2.79 3.75 -9.09
C MET A 413 3.86 4.80 -9.46
N ALA A 414 4.37 4.78 -10.70
CA ALA A 414 5.36 5.74 -11.15
C ALA A 414 4.86 7.19 -11.11
N LYS A 415 3.61 7.44 -11.53
CA LYS A 415 3.00 8.78 -11.48
C LYS A 415 2.80 9.27 -10.05
N LEU A 416 2.34 8.40 -9.15
CA LEU A 416 2.09 8.73 -7.75
C LEU A 416 3.39 8.99 -6.99
N ASP A 417 4.38 8.10 -7.13
CA ASP A 417 5.71 8.25 -6.53
C ASP A 417 6.37 9.54 -7.02
N ARG A 418 6.33 9.79 -8.33
CA ARG A 418 6.89 11.02 -8.92
C ARG A 418 6.25 12.28 -8.36
N LYS A 419 4.91 12.31 -8.27
CA LYS A 419 4.19 13.47 -7.77
C LYS A 419 4.48 13.74 -6.29
N TYR A 420 4.61 12.69 -5.47
CA TYR A 420 4.93 12.85 -4.05
C TYR A 420 6.37 13.32 -3.84
N TRP A 421 7.34 12.70 -4.51
CA TRP A 421 8.77 12.93 -4.25
C TRP A 421 9.38 14.09 -5.04
N LEU A 422 8.93 14.37 -6.27
CA LEU A 422 9.45 15.50 -7.08
C LEU A 422 8.58 16.75 -7.03
N GLY A 423 7.34 16.65 -6.55
CA GLY A 423 6.37 17.73 -6.61
C GLY A 423 6.16 18.44 -5.27
N HIS A 424 5.80 19.73 -5.32
CA HIS A 424 5.15 20.42 -4.21
C HIS A 424 3.70 19.94 -4.10
N SER A 425 3.53 18.74 -3.52
CA SER A 425 2.22 18.12 -3.39
C SER A 425 1.35 18.86 -2.37
N ARG A 426 0.10 19.13 -2.77
CA ARG A 426 -0.95 19.67 -1.89
C ARG A 426 -1.14 18.76 -0.66
N PRO A 427 -1.59 19.29 0.49
CA PRO A 427 -1.73 18.53 1.73
C PRO A 427 -2.55 17.25 1.58
N PHE A 428 -3.67 17.33 0.86
CA PHE A 428 -4.53 16.18 0.56
C PHE A 428 -3.75 15.05 -0.12
N PHE A 429 -2.96 15.38 -1.15
CA PHE A 429 -2.19 14.38 -1.88
C PHE A 429 -1.08 13.77 -1.02
N ARG A 430 -0.44 14.55 -0.14
CA ARG A 430 0.56 14.02 0.80
C ARG A 430 -0.05 12.97 1.73
N ILE A 431 -1.18 13.30 2.36
CA ILE A 431 -1.90 12.37 3.25
C ILE A 431 -2.34 11.13 2.48
N MET A 432 -2.97 11.33 1.31
CA MET A 432 -3.37 10.23 0.42
C MET A 432 -2.21 9.31 0.08
N TYR A 433 -1.05 9.83 -0.29
CA TYR A 433 0.11 9.01 -0.63
C TYR A 433 0.60 8.17 0.55
N LEU A 434 0.63 8.74 1.77
CA LEU A 434 1.00 7.99 2.97
C LEU A 434 -0.01 6.88 3.32
N VAL A 435 -1.30 7.13 3.05
CA VAL A 435 -2.36 6.10 3.14
C VAL A 435 -2.14 5.01 2.09
N LEU A 436 -1.80 5.38 0.86
CA LEU A 436 -1.55 4.44 -0.24
C LEU A 436 -0.36 3.50 0.04
N LEU A 437 0.68 4.00 0.71
CA LEU A 437 1.79 3.13 1.17
C LEU A 437 1.30 2.00 2.08
N GLY A 438 0.29 2.24 2.91
CA GLY A 438 -0.30 1.20 3.77
C GLY A 438 -1.35 0.35 3.04
N TYR A 439 -2.07 0.95 2.11
CA TYR A 439 -3.17 0.31 1.36
C TYR A 439 -2.69 -0.66 0.26
N VAL A 440 -1.48 -0.49 -0.28
CA VAL A 440 -1.02 -1.25 -1.44
C VAL A 440 -1.09 -2.78 -1.25
N PHE A 441 -0.82 -3.30 -0.05
CA PHE A 441 -0.94 -4.75 0.24
C PHE A 441 -2.40 -5.23 0.20
N PHE A 442 -3.34 -4.39 0.65
CA PHE A 442 -4.76 -4.70 0.54
C PHE A 442 -5.21 -4.77 -0.92
N LEU A 443 -4.76 -3.83 -1.74
CA LEU A 443 -5.07 -3.79 -3.18
C LEU A 443 -4.46 -4.97 -3.95
N LEU A 444 -3.20 -5.30 -3.69
CA LEU A 444 -2.49 -6.34 -4.46
C LEU A 444 -2.97 -7.76 -4.13
N ARG A 445 -3.41 -7.97 -2.88
CA ARG A 445 -3.92 -9.25 -2.40
C ARG A 445 -5.42 -9.41 -2.61
N GLY A 446 -6.21 -8.41 -2.23
CA GLY A 446 -7.66 -8.52 -2.09
C GLY A 446 -8.41 -8.35 -3.41
N ASP A 447 -9.63 -8.88 -3.44
CA ASP A 447 -10.59 -8.65 -4.53
C ASP A 447 -10.73 -7.14 -4.84
N LEU A 448 -10.65 -6.81 -6.13
CA LEU A 448 -10.57 -5.44 -6.61
C LEU A 448 -11.83 -4.65 -6.28
N MET A 449 -13.01 -5.29 -6.23
CA MET A 449 -14.25 -4.61 -5.86
C MET A 449 -14.19 -4.12 -4.41
N SER A 450 -13.82 -4.98 -3.48
CA SER A 450 -13.61 -4.61 -2.07
C SER A 450 -12.48 -3.60 -1.90
N GLY A 451 -11.39 -3.77 -2.65
CA GLY A 451 -10.27 -2.83 -2.73
C GLY A 451 -10.73 -1.42 -3.11
N MET A 452 -11.41 -1.29 -4.25
CA MET A 452 -11.87 0.01 -4.74
C MET A 452 -12.88 0.68 -3.79
N ALA A 453 -13.77 -0.09 -3.18
CA ALA A 453 -14.66 0.42 -2.14
C ALA A 453 -13.88 0.97 -0.93
N PHE A 454 -12.83 0.25 -0.49
CA PHE A 454 -11.98 0.70 0.61
C PHE A 454 -11.20 1.98 0.24
N LEU A 455 -10.61 2.02 -0.96
CA LEU A 455 -9.88 3.19 -1.44
C LEU A 455 -10.78 4.42 -1.50
N ILE A 456 -11.95 4.30 -2.13
CA ILE A 456 -12.88 5.43 -2.28
C ILE A 456 -13.41 5.87 -0.92
N GLY A 457 -13.80 4.94 -0.05
CA GLY A 457 -14.24 5.23 1.31
C GLY A 457 -13.19 5.99 2.12
N THR A 458 -11.93 5.53 2.11
CA THR A 458 -10.85 6.23 2.82
C THR A 458 -10.57 7.60 2.23
N MET A 459 -10.57 7.75 0.91
CA MET A 459 -10.37 9.06 0.26
C MET A 459 -11.49 10.05 0.59
N MET A 460 -12.75 9.61 0.60
CA MET A 460 -13.87 10.44 1.01
C MET A 460 -13.76 10.83 2.49
N ALA A 461 -13.38 9.89 3.36
CA ALA A 461 -13.19 10.15 4.79
C ALA A 461 -12.06 11.17 5.06
N ILE A 462 -11.04 11.26 4.21
CA ILE A 462 -10.00 12.31 4.27
C ILE A 462 -10.53 13.62 3.69
N ALA A 463 -11.33 13.55 2.63
CA ALA A 463 -11.85 14.72 1.94
C ALA A 463 -12.78 15.56 2.84
N VAL A 464 -13.61 14.94 3.67
CA VAL A 464 -14.54 15.64 4.59
C VAL A 464 -13.81 16.66 5.49
N PRO A 465 -12.87 16.27 6.38
CA PRO A 465 -12.13 17.22 7.21
C PRO A 465 -11.24 18.15 6.39
N TYR A 466 -10.67 17.69 5.27
CA TYR A 466 -9.87 18.55 4.38
C TYR A 466 -10.69 19.72 3.81
N LEU A 467 -11.90 19.44 3.32
CA LEU A 467 -12.80 20.45 2.76
C LEU A 467 -13.23 21.46 3.83
N ILE A 468 -13.58 20.99 5.04
CA ILE A 468 -13.93 21.85 6.17
C ILE A 468 -12.80 22.85 6.45
N ILE A 469 -11.54 22.39 6.54
CA ILE A 469 -10.38 23.25 6.82
C ILE A 469 -10.08 24.20 5.64
N SER A 470 -10.17 23.69 4.40
CA SER A 470 -9.75 24.43 3.20
C SER A 470 -10.66 25.61 2.83
N ARG A 471 -11.93 25.63 3.26
CA ARG A 471 -12.87 26.74 2.98
C ARG A 471 -12.43 28.11 3.52
N VAL A 472 -11.49 28.16 4.48
CA VAL A 472 -10.85 29.42 4.94
C VAL A 472 -10.05 30.13 3.84
N ARG A 473 -9.48 29.40 2.86
CA ARG A 473 -8.74 30.07 1.79
C ARG A 473 -9.64 30.85 0.84
N LEU A 474 -10.89 30.42 0.61
CA LEU A 474 -11.79 31.15 -0.28
C LEU A 474 -12.24 32.48 0.31
N HIS A 475 -12.47 32.54 1.63
CA HIS A 475 -12.96 33.77 2.28
C HIS A 475 -11.91 34.87 2.46
N ARG A 476 -10.62 34.60 2.20
CA ARG A 476 -9.56 35.62 2.19
C ARG A 476 -9.30 36.23 0.81
N PHE A 477 -9.98 35.75 -0.23
CA PHE A 477 -9.87 36.25 -1.60
C PHE A 477 -11.19 36.83 -2.15
N LEU A 478 -12.26 36.78 -1.36
CA LEU A 478 -13.49 37.56 -1.53
C LEU A 478 -13.48 38.65 -0.46
#